data_AF-A0A1I2U6K3-F1
#
_entry.id   AF-A0A1I2U6K3-F1
#
_cell.length_a   1.000
_cell.length_b   1.000
_cell.length_c   1.000
_cell.angle_alpha   90.00
_cell.angle_beta   90.00
_cell.angle_gamma   90.00
#
_symmetry.space_group_name_H-M   'P 1'
#
loop_
_entity.id
_entity.type
_entity.pdbx_description
1 polymer ?
#
loop_
_entity_poly.entity_id
_entity_poly.type
_entity_poly.pdbx_seq_one_letter_code
_entity_poly.pdbx_strand_id
1 'polypeptide(L)'
;MNNDIDVSLSRSFFRYQSVYDKGKPIHNPTDSFSIKHPSMDLGKRAKIFNPFDALRGFSGELFKTEMDIMNDFSDNGYEPIEEFP
;
A
#
# COMPACT_ATOMS: atom_id res chain seq x y z
N MET A 1 -8.52 13.76 17.66
CA MET A 1 -9.43 14.28 16.63
C MET A 1 -9.47 13.26 15.53
N ASN A 2 -10.61 12.58 15.37
CA ASN A 2 -10.78 11.52 14.39
C ASN A 2 -10.87 12.17 13.01
N ASN A 3 -9.87 11.92 12.17
CA ASN A 3 -9.96 12.22 10.75
C ASN A 3 -10.80 11.13 10.09
N ASP A 4 -12.10 11.16 10.36
CA ASP A 4 -13.07 10.43 9.57
C ASP A 4 -13.15 11.16 8.22
N ILE A 5 -12.22 10.81 7.33
CA ILE A 5 -12.30 11.22 5.92
C ILE A 5 -13.63 10.65 5.43
N ASP A 6 -14.58 11.53 5.14
CA ASP A 6 -15.87 11.15 4.60
C ASP A 6 -15.67 10.52 3.21
N VAL A 7 -15.48 9.19 3.20
CA VAL A 7 -15.32 8.36 2.01
C VAL A 7 -16.49 8.55 1.05
N SER A 8 -17.66 9.00 1.54
CA SER A 8 -18.84 9.24 0.71
C SER A 8 -18.69 10.45 -0.22
N LEU A 9 -18.02 11.53 0.23
CA LEU A 9 -17.75 12.71 -0.60
C LEU A 9 -16.76 12.39 -1.73
N SER A 10 -15.71 11.61 -1.43
CA SER A 10 -14.72 11.15 -2.41
C SER A 10 -15.33 10.31 -3.54
N ARG A 11 -16.35 9.51 -3.21
CA ARG A 11 -17.00 8.58 -4.13
C ARG A 11 -17.83 9.28 -5.21
N SER A 12 -18.42 10.44 -4.88
CA SER A 12 -19.28 11.20 -5.81
C SER A 12 -18.52 11.84 -6.98
N PHE A 13 -17.23 12.16 -6.82
CA PHE A 13 -16.38 12.75 -7.87
C PHE A 13 -15.59 11.73 -8.69
N PHE A 14 -15.71 10.43 -8.39
CA PHE A 14 -14.97 9.40 -9.10
C PHE A 14 -15.58 9.14 -10.48
N ARG A 15 -14.85 9.46 -11.55
CA ARG A 15 -15.29 9.34 -12.96
C ARG A 15 -15.87 7.95 -13.31
N TYR A 16 -15.40 6.89 -12.66
CA TYR A 16 -15.81 5.52 -12.94
C TYR A 16 -16.68 4.91 -11.84
N GLN A 17 -17.39 5.74 -11.07
CA GLN A 17 -18.22 5.28 -9.97
C GLN A 17 -19.25 4.24 -10.42
N SER A 18 -19.91 4.50 -11.55
CA SER A 18 -20.88 3.59 -12.16
C SER A 18 -20.30 2.25 -12.61
N VAL A 19 -19.00 2.17 -12.89
CA VAL A 19 -18.31 0.92 -13.23
C VAL A 19 -17.90 0.19 -11.96
N TYR A 20 -17.39 0.92 -10.98
CA TYR A 20 -17.04 0.38 -9.67
C TYR A 20 -18.25 -0.28 -8.99
N ASP A 21 -19.42 0.37 -9.06
CA ASP A 21 -20.65 -0.12 -8.46
C ASP A 21 -21.16 -1.42 -9.11
N LYS A 22 -20.76 -1.70 -10.36
CA LYS A 22 -21.05 -2.98 -11.04
C LYS A 22 -20.22 -4.14 -10.50
N GLY A 23 -19.14 -3.86 -9.75
CA GLY A 23 -18.28 -4.87 -9.15
C GLY A 23 -17.38 -5.60 -10.17
N LYS A 24 -16.75 -6.69 -9.69
CA LYS A 24 -15.90 -7.54 -10.53
C LYS A 24 -16.79 -8.44 -11.41
N PRO A 25 -16.48 -8.59 -12.71
CA PRO A 25 -17.15 -9.56 -13.57
C PRO A 25 -17.07 -10.98 -12.98
N ILE A 26 -18.22 -11.64 -12.91
CA ILE A 26 -18.33 -13.03 -12.45
C ILE A 26 -18.46 -13.91 -13.68
N HIS A 27 -17.51 -14.83 -13.88
CA HIS A 27 -17.51 -15.76 -15.00
C HIS A 27 -17.80 -17.19 -14.51
N ASN A 28 -18.64 -17.90 -15.26
CA ASN A 28 -18.89 -19.32 -15.02
C ASN A 28 -17.72 -20.16 -15.58
N PRO A 29 -17.44 -21.35 -15.03
CA PRO A 29 -16.37 -22.22 -15.54
C PRO A 29 -16.51 -22.60 -17.02
N THR A 30 -17.74 -22.62 -17.53
CA THR A 30 -18.06 -22.97 -18.92
C THR A 30 -18.25 -21.75 -19.83
N ASP A 31 -18.07 -20.53 -19.33
CA ASP A 31 -18.13 -19.33 -20.16
C ASP A 31 -16.91 -19.25 -21.08
N SER A 32 -17.12 -18.66 -22.25
CA SER A 32 -16.12 -18.35 -23.27
C SER A 32 -14.85 -17.69 -22.71
N PHE A 33 -14.98 -16.80 -21.73
CA PHE A 33 -13.84 -16.14 -21.08
C PHE A 33 -13.00 -17.15 -20.28
N SER A 34 -13.62 -17.95 -19.43
CA SER A 34 -12.95 -18.95 -18.58
C SER A 34 -12.27 -20.04 -19.40
N ILE A 35 -12.85 -20.42 -20.53
CA ILE A 35 -12.27 -21.42 -21.44
C ILE A 35 -10.98 -20.88 -22.09
N LYS A 36 -10.99 -19.60 -22.51
CA LYS A 36 -9.81 -18.96 -23.12
C LYS A 36 -8.74 -18.59 -22.09
N HIS A 37 -9.15 -18.29 -20.86
CA HIS A 37 -8.30 -17.81 -19.79
C HIS A 37 -8.47 -18.67 -18.53
N PRO A 38 -7.97 -19.93 -18.55
CA PRO A 38 -8.07 -20.80 -17.39
C PRO A 38 -7.30 -20.24 -16.20
N SER A 39 -7.79 -20.53 -14.99
CA SER A 39 -7.11 -20.12 -13.76
C SER A 39 -5.71 -20.72 -13.69
N MET A 40 -4.72 -19.90 -13.34
CA MET A 40 -3.36 -20.38 -13.11
C MET A 40 -3.28 -21.22 -11.84
N ASP A 41 -2.52 -22.32 -11.92
CA ASP A 41 -2.22 -23.19 -10.78
C ASP A 41 -1.52 -22.45 -9.63
N LEU A 42 -1.81 -22.86 -8.39
CA LEU A 42 -1.31 -22.21 -7.17
C LEU A 42 0.22 -22.20 -7.06
N GLY A 43 0.89 -23.29 -7.45
CA GLY A 43 2.35 -23.38 -7.38
C GLY A 43 3.03 -22.40 -8.34
N LYS A 44 2.48 -22.27 -9.55
CA LYS A 44 2.96 -21.29 -10.55
C LYS A 44 2.74 -19.85 -10.06
N ARG A 45 1.59 -19.58 -9.43
CA ARG A 45 1.31 -18.27 -8.82
C ARG A 45 2.26 -17.98 -7.66
N ALA A 46 2.54 -18.95 -6.79
CA ALA A 46 3.46 -18.77 -5.67
C ALA A 46 4.85 -18.33 -6.14
N LYS A 47 5.34 -18.88 -7.26
CA LYS A 47 6.61 -18.45 -7.87
C LYS A 47 6.65 -16.97 -8.27
N ILE A 48 5.52 -16.40 -8.70
CA ILE A 48 5.40 -14.97 -9.05
C ILE A 48 5.52 -14.11 -7.79
N PHE A 49 4.98 -14.58 -6.67
CA PHE A 49 4.96 -13.82 -5.40
C PHE A 49 6.17 -14.08 -4.50
N ASN A 50 6.90 -15.18 -4.73
CA ASN A 50 8.11 -15.54 -3.99
C ASN A 50 9.13 -14.40 -3.81
N PRO A 51 9.48 -13.60 -4.85
CA PRO A 51 10.43 -12.51 -4.66
C PRO A 51 9.92 -11.40 -3.72
N PHE A 52 8.61 -11.21 -3.62
CA PHE A 52 8.02 -10.19 -2.73
C PHE A 52 7.91 -10.69 -1.29
N ASP A 53 7.93 -12.00 -1.07
CA ASP A 53 7.88 -12.57 0.29
C ASP A 53 9.13 -12.18 1.09
N ALA A 54 10.28 -12.01 0.41
CA ALA A 54 11.51 -11.47 0.99
C ALA A 54 11.41 -10.00 1.43
N LEU A 55 10.41 -9.25 0.93
CA LEU A 55 10.15 -7.86 1.33
C LEU A 55 9.18 -7.77 2.51
N ARG A 56 8.70 -8.90 3.04
CA ARG A 56 7.80 -8.91 4.19
C ARG A 56 8.54 -8.37 5.42
N GLY A 57 8.00 -7.31 6.01
CA GLY A 57 8.60 -6.64 7.18
C GLY A 57 9.61 -5.53 6.83
N PHE A 58 9.98 -5.39 5.56
CA PHE A 58 10.88 -4.32 5.10
C PHE A 58 10.35 -2.91 5.42
N SER A 59 9.04 -2.68 5.25
CA SER A 59 8.42 -1.40 5.62
C SER A 59 8.47 -1.11 7.12
N GLY A 60 8.40 -2.14 7.97
CA GLY A 60 8.53 -2.00 9.41
C GLY A 60 9.97 -1.66 9.81
N GLU A 61 10.95 -2.26 9.15
CA GLU A 61 12.37 -1.95 9.35
C GLU A 61 12.69 -0.51 8.93
N LEU A 62 12.20 -0.07 7.77
CA LEU A 62 12.34 1.31 7.30
C LEU A 62 11.78 2.32 8.31
N PHE A 63 10.57 2.08 8.81
CA PHE A 63 9.94 2.96 9.79
C PHE A 63 10.75 3.07 11.08
N LYS A 64 11.31 1.95 11.58
CA LYS A 64 12.20 1.98 12.75
C LYS A 64 13.45 2.81 12.48
N THR A 65 14.12 2.59 11.34
CA THR A 65 15.33 3.35 10.99
C THR A 65 15.07 4.85 10.87
N GLU A 66 13.93 5.24 10.29
CA GLU A 66 13.53 6.65 10.19
C GLU A 66 13.28 7.28 11.57
N MET A 67 12.65 6.52 12.48
CA MET A 67 12.41 6.96 13.86
C MET A 67 13.72 7.10 14.64
N ASP A 68 14.64 6.15 14.51
CA ASP A 68 15.95 6.19 15.19
C ASP A 68 16.75 7.42 14.73
N ILE A 69 16.81 7.67 13.42
CA ILE A 69 17.42 8.85 12.81
C ILE A 69 16.80 10.14 13.40
N MET A 70 15.47 10.25 13.43
CA MET A 70 14.80 11.43 13.99
C MET A 70 15.12 11.63 15.48
N ASN A 71 15.16 10.55 16.26
CA ASN A 71 15.48 10.60 17.69
C ASN A 71 16.92 11.10 17.90
N ASP A 72 17.88 10.57 17.15
CA ASP A 72 19.29 10.99 17.21
C ASP A 72 19.47 12.48 16.90
N PHE A 73 18.70 13.02 15.95
CA PHE A 73 18.72 14.47 15.64
C PHE A 73 17.97 15.34 16.64
N SER A 74 17.08 14.77 17.45
CA SER A 74 16.32 15.50 18.47
C SER A 74 17.00 15.55 19.84
N ASP A 75 17.92 14.61 20.13
CA ASP A 75 18.65 14.52 21.40
C ASP A 75 19.96 15.33 21.40
N ASN A 76 20.44 15.70 20.20
CA ASN A 76 21.52 16.69 20.06
C ASN A 76 20.94 18.10 20.24
N GLY A 77 20.83 18.52 21.52
CA GLY A 77 20.40 19.85 21.90
C GLY A 77 21.01 20.92 20.99
N TYR A 78 20.15 21.79 20.47
CA TYR A 78 20.56 22.97 19.72
C TYR A 78 21.40 23.85 20.65
N GLU A 79 22.72 23.69 20.63
CA GLU A 79 23.68 24.61 21.25
C GLU A 79 23.64 25.91 20.42
N PRO A 80 23.10 27.01 20.96
CA PRO A 80 23.11 28.28 20.25
C PRO A 80 24.57 28.66 19.98
N ILE A 81 24.88 28.95 18.72
CA ILE A 81 26.22 29.42 18.35
C ILE A 81 26.44 30.74 19.08
N GLU A 82 27.37 30.78 20.05
CA GLU A 82 27.73 32.02 20.72
C GLU A 82 28.26 33.01 19.69
N GLU A 83 27.53 34.11 19.46
CA GLU A 83 28.04 35.25 18.71
C GLU A 83 29.19 35.86 19.54
N PHE A 84 30.43 35.56 19.13
CA PHE A 84 31.61 36.22 19.68
C PHE A 84 31.56 37.74 19.39
N PRO A 85 32.06 38.57 20.33
CA PRO A 85 31.87 40.03 20.32
C PRO A 85 32.57 40.75 19.16
#